data_AF-A0A3Q0G0Y2-F1
#
_entry.id   AF-A0A3Q0G0Y2-F1
#
_cell.length_a   1.000
_cell.length_b   1.000
_cell.length_c   1.000
_cell.angle_alpha   90.00
_cell.angle_beta   90.00
_cell.angle_gamma   90.00
#
_symmetry.space_group_name_H-M   'P 1'
#
loop_
_entity.id
_entity.type
_entity.pdbx_description
1 polymer ?
#
loop_
_entity_poly.entity_id
_entity_poly.type
_entity_poly.pdbx_seq_one_letter_code
_entity_poly.pdbx_strand_id
1 'polypeptide(L)'
;MSPLQDFHQGRRGRTHRALILAYSQIAVHAPQTQLLPRVERDITRRVLQHYVSSCQVLGITILNKDLDLKLTLIRSVTEISRAIQDADGSQSFQFTYKEELLGYMLDFIKEEPMDSLASPVRLTAMLAIKHLR
;
A
#
# COMPACT_ATOMS: atom_id res chain seq x y z
N MET A 1 0.63 -12.95 25.18
CA MET A 1 0.61 -13.76 23.95
C MET A 1 1.68 -14.84 24.10
N SER A 2 1.51 -16.04 23.53
CA SER A 2 2.50 -17.10 23.66
C SER A 2 3.66 -16.89 22.66
N PRO A 3 4.92 -17.28 22.98
CA PRO A 3 6.08 -17.03 22.12
C PRO A 3 5.96 -17.61 20.70
N LEU A 4 5.23 -18.71 20.55
CA LEU A 4 4.94 -19.33 19.25
C LEU A 4 4.00 -18.46 18.41
N GLN A 5 3.01 -17.82 19.03
CA GLN A 5 2.03 -16.97 18.35
C GLN A 5 2.70 -15.69 17.81
N ASP A 6 3.64 -15.12 18.59
CA ASP A 6 4.43 -13.95 18.17
C ASP A 6 5.38 -14.28 17.01
N PHE A 7 5.99 -15.47 17.01
CA PHE A 7 6.83 -15.92 15.90
C PHE A 7 6.04 -16.10 14.58
N HIS A 8 4.88 -16.75 14.65
CA HIS A 8 4.02 -16.94 13.47
C HIS A 8 3.46 -15.61 12.95
N GLN A 9 3.11 -14.68 13.85
CA GLN A 9 2.62 -13.36 13.49
C GLN A 9 3.73 -12.51 12.83
N GLY A 10 4.95 -12.54 13.37
CA GLY A 10 6.11 -11.87 12.78
C GLY A 10 6.54 -12.45 11.43
N ARG A 11 6.38 -13.76 11.21
CA ARG A 11 6.63 -14.39 9.91
C ARG A 11 5.56 -14.03 8.88
N ARG A 12 4.29 -14.03 9.28
CA ARG A 12 3.15 -13.65 8.44
C ARG A 12 3.25 -12.20 7.97
N GLY A 13 3.59 -11.27 8.87
CA GLY A 13 3.78 -9.85 8.53
C GLY A 13 4.86 -9.64 7.47
N ARG A 14 6.00 -10.33 7.59
CA ARG A 14 7.08 -10.31 6.58
C ARG A 14 6.64 -10.85 5.23
N THR A 15 5.93 -11.98 5.21
CA THR A 15 5.41 -12.56 3.96
C THR A 15 4.43 -11.62 3.27
N HIS A 16 3.48 -11.04 4.01
CA HIS A 16 2.51 -10.11 3.41
C HIS A 16 3.17 -8.84 2.87
N ARG A 17 4.16 -8.28 3.58
CA ARG A 17 4.94 -7.13 3.07
C ARG A 17 5.67 -7.48 1.78
N ALA A 18 6.30 -8.65 1.71
CA ALA A 18 6.96 -9.12 0.50
C ALA A 18 5.97 -9.27 -0.66
N LEU A 19 4.77 -9.79 -0.41
CA LEU A 19 3.71 -9.91 -1.42
C LEU A 19 3.22 -8.54 -1.90
N ILE A 20 2.98 -7.60 -0.98
CA ILE A 20 2.58 -6.23 -1.32
C ILE A 20 3.61 -5.59 -2.27
N LEU A 21 4.90 -5.68 -1.94
CA LEU A 21 5.98 -5.19 -2.79
C LEU A 21 6.07 -5.94 -4.12
N ALA A 22 5.90 -7.27 -4.13
CA ALA A 22 5.96 -8.04 -5.36
C ALA A 22 4.85 -7.61 -6.34
N TYR A 23 3.63 -7.37 -5.85
CA TYR A 23 2.54 -6.87 -6.68
C TYR A 23 2.83 -5.47 -7.24
N SER A 24 3.38 -4.54 -6.44
CA SER A 24 3.74 -3.23 -6.98
C SER A 24 4.86 -3.30 -8.01
N GLN A 25 5.84 -4.18 -7.83
CA GLN A 25 6.88 -4.43 -8.84
C GLN A 25 6.32 -5.04 -10.13
N ILE A 26 5.30 -5.90 -10.05
CA ILE A 26 4.58 -6.37 -11.23
C ILE A 26 3.95 -5.19 -11.98
N ALA A 27 3.38 -4.19 -11.29
CA ALA A 27 2.84 -3.01 -11.94
C ALA A 27 3.92 -2.20 -12.68
N VAL A 28 5.06 -1.98 -12.00
CA VAL A 28 6.19 -1.21 -12.54
C VAL A 28 6.79 -1.85 -13.80
N HIS A 29 6.82 -3.18 -13.86
CA HIS A 29 7.45 -3.92 -14.96
C HIS A 29 6.47 -4.51 -15.98
N ALA A 30 5.16 -4.33 -15.79
CA ALA A 30 4.17 -4.78 -16.74
C ALA A 30 4.28 -3.98 -18.06
N PRO A 31 4.10 -4.62 -19.23
CA PRO A 31 3.92 -3.89 -20.48
C PRO A 31 2.76 -2.90 -20.38
N GLN A 32 2.95 -1.66 -20.82
CA GLN A 32 1.94 -0.59 -20.70
C GLN A 32 0.58 -1.00 -21.29
N THR A 33 0.58 -1.75 -22.40
CA THR A 33 -0.63 -2.28 -23.06
C THR A 33 -1.39 -3.32 -22.24
N GLN A 34 -0.77 -3.89 -21.21
CA GLN A 34 -1.36 -4.94 -20.36
C GLN A 34 -1.64 -4.47 -18.94
N LEU A 35 -1.09 -3.34 -18.51
CA LEU A 35 -1.20 -2.87 -17.13
C LEU A 35 -2.63 -2.41 -16.80
N LEU A 36 -3.17 -1.43 -17.53
CA LEU A 36 -4.44 -0.78 -17.19
C LEU A 36 -5.62 -1.78 -17.04
N PRO A 37 -5.78 -2.80 -17.92
CA PRO A 37 -6.87 -3.77 -17.78
C PRO A 37 -6.75 -4.69 -16.55
N ARG A 38 -5.59 -4.73 -15.88
CA ARG A 38 -5.27 -5.69 -14.81
C ARG A 38 -4.92 -5.04 -13.48
N VAL A 39 -4.50 -3.78 -13.48
CA VAL A 39 -3.93 -3.11 -12.30
C VAL A 39 -4.90 -3.06 -11.11
N GLU A 40 -6.20 -2.97 -11.35
CA GLU A 40 -7.19 -2.98 -10.28
C GLU A 40 -7.38 -4.39 -9.70
N ARG A 41 -7.79 -5.33 -10.54
CA ARG A 41 -8.18 -6.69 -10.13
C ARG A 41 -7.00 -7.54 -9.65
N ASP A 42 -5.88 -7.48 -10.39
CA ASP A 42 -4.78 -8.43 -10.25
C ASP A 42 -3.64 -7.89 -9.38
N ILE A 43 -3.61 -6.57 -9.14
CA ILE A 43 -2.54 -5.90 -8.39
C ILE A 43 -3.09 -5.16 -7.17
N THR A 44 -3.83 -4.07 -7.37
CA THR A 44 -4.25 -3.16 -6.29
C THR A 44 -5.12 -3.88 -5.27
N ARG A 45 -6.09 -4.67 -5.73
CA ARG A 45 -6.92 -5.52 -4.87
C ARG A 45 -6.06 -6.47 -4.02
N ARG A 46 -5.01 -7.06 -4.57
CA ARG A 46 -4.14 -8.01 -3.85
C ARG A 46 -3.27 -7.30 -2.81
N VAL A 47 -2.73 -6.13 -3.15
CA VAL A 47 -2.02 -5.24 -2.20
C VAL A 47 -2.91 -4.92 -1.00
N LEU A 48 -4.14 -4.44 -1.25
CA LEU A 48 -5.10 -4.11 -0.20
C LEU A 48 -5.49 -5.34 0.63
N GLN A 49 -5.74 -6.49 0.00
CA GLN A 49 -6.04 -7.74 0.69
C GLN A 49 -4.92 -8.14 1.66
N HIS A 50 -3.65 -8.10 1.22
CA HIS A 50 -2.52 -8.43 2.09
C HIS A 50 -2.29 -7.38 3.18
N TYR A 51 -2.52 -6.10 2.89
CA TYR A 51 -2.44 -5.03 3.89
C TYR A 51 -3.49 -5.22 5.00
N VAL A 52 -4.78 -5.32 4.64
CA VAL A 52 -5.88 -5.54 5.59
C VAL A 52 -5.68 -6.82 6.39
N SER A 53 -5.27 -7.91 5.72
CA SER A 53 -4.99 -9.19 6.38
C SER A 53 -3.79 -9.13 7.34
N SER A 54 -2.94 -8.11 7.23
CA SER A 54 -1.83 -7.85 8.16
C SER A 54 -2.26 -6.98 9.34
N CYS A 55 -3.26 -6.12 9.15
CA CYS A 55 -3.86 -5.30 10.21
C CYS A 55 -4.86 -6.09 11.09
N GLN A 56 -5.33 -7.25 10.64
CA GLN A 56 -6.25 -8.09 11.41
C GLN A 56 -5.50 -8.98 12.41
N VAL A 57 -5.87 -8.88 13.69
CA VAL A 57 -5.48 -9.82 14.74
C VAL A 57 -6.74 -10.45 15.31
N LEU A 58 -6.86 -11.78 15.21
CA LEU A 58 -8.04 -12.54 15.69
C LEU A 58 -9.40 -12.04 15.13
N GLY A 59 -9.41 -11.51 13.91
CA GLY A 59 -10.63 -10.98 13.27
C GLY A 59 -10.99 -9.53 13.64
N ILE A 60 -10.19 -8.90 14.51
CA ILE A 60 -10.31 -7.49 14.85
C ILE A 60 -9.30 -6.71 14.02
N THR A 61 -9.75 -5.67 13.32
CA THR A 61 -8.86 -4.73 12.62
C THR A 61 -8.17 -3.87 13.67
N ILE A 62 -6.88 -4.14 13.90
CA ILE A 62 -6.00 -3.24 14.63
C ILE A 62 -5.33 -2.37 13.57
N LEU A 63 -5.63 -1.08 13.58
CA LEU A 63 -4.92 -0.11 12.72
C LEU A 63 -3.44 -0.21 13.08
N ASN A 64 -2.68 -0.86 12.20
CA ASN A 64 -1.46 -1.55 12.58
C ASN A 64 -0.37 -0.52 12.89
N LYS A 65 0.16 -0.56 14.12
CA LYS A 65 1.28 0.30 14.56
C LYS A 65 2.61 -0.04 13.87
N ASP A 66 2.63 -1.06 13.02
CA ASP A 66 3.80 -1.47 12.25
C ASP A 66 4.15 -0.39 11.20
N LEU A 67 5.10 0.47 11.57
CA LEU A 67 5.71 1.51 10.72
C LEU A 67 6.14 0.94 9.36
N ASP A 68 6.70 -0.25 9.39
CA ASP A 68 7.32 -0.93 8.29
C ASP A 68 6.26 -1.41 7.28
N LEU A 69 5.09 -1.82 7.77
CA LEU A 69 3.91 -2.12 6.95
C LEU A 69 3.31 -0.86 6.32
N LYS A 70 3.21 0.26 7.07
CA LYS A 70 2.72 1.55 6.53
C LYS A 70 3.60 2.04 5.38
N LEU A 71 4.91 2.07 5.59
CA LEU A 71 5.87 2.44 4.55
C LEU A 71 5.81 1.52 3.34
N THR A 72 5.58 0.21 3.57
CA THR A 72 5.38 -0.76 2.48
C THR A 72 4.15 -0.42 1.64
N LEU A 73 3.03 -0.07 2.27
CA LEU A 73 1.82 0.35 1.56
C LEU A 73 2.05 1.66 0.79
N ILE A 74 2.61 2.69 1.45
CA ILE A 74 2.90 4.00 0.83
C ILE A 74 3.75 3.83 -0.44
N ARG A 75 4.82 3.04 -0.34
CA ARG A 75 5.70 2.74 -1.48
C ARG A 75 4.93 2.05 -2.60
N SER A 76 4.14 1.02 -2.27
CA SER A 76 3.42 0.23 -3.26
C SER A 76 2.35 1.06 -3.99
N VAL A 77 1.64 1.93 -3.26
CA VAL A 77 0.70 2.89 -3.85
C VAL A 77 1.42 3.85 -4.79
N THR A 78 2.56 4.40 -4.37
CA THR A 78 3.36 5.29 -5.22
C THR A 78 3.79 4.61 -6.52
N GLU A 79 4.31 3.38 -6.42
CA GLU A 79 4.77 2.60 -7.57
C GLU A 79 3.62 2.26 -8.53
N ILE A 80 2.47 1.81 -8.02
CA ILE A 80 1.28 1.50 -8.82
C ILE A 80 0.75 2.76 -9.51
N SER A 81 0.60 3.86 -8.78
CA SER A 81 0.11 5.12 -9.31
C SER A 81 1.00 5.67 -10.43
N ARG A 82 2.32 5.57 -10.27
CA ARG A 82 3.27 5.97 -11.32
C ARG A 82 3.18 5.06 -12.54
N ALA A 83 3.12 3.75 -12.33
CA ALA A 83 2.96 2.79 -13.43
C ALA A 83 1.67 3.05 -14.24
N ILE A 84 0.56 3.38 -13.56
CA ILE A 84 -0.69 3.78 -14.22
C ILE A 84 -0.48 5.06 -15.04
N GLN A 85 0.14 6.09 -14.47
CA GLN A 85 0.41 7.34 -15.19
C GLN A 85 1.28 7.14 -16.44
N ASP A 86 2.29 6.28 -16.33
CA ASP A 86 3.20 5.97 -17.44
C ASP A 86 2.50 5.15 -18.53
N ALA A 87 1.51 4.33 -18.18
CA ALA A 87 0.72 3.53 -19.13
C ALA A 87 -0.49 4.27 -19.73
N ASP A 88 -1.06 5.24 -19.00
CA ASP A 88 -2.24 6.02 -19.41
C ASP A 88 -1.84 7.34 -20.07
N GLY A 89 -1.33 7.25 -21.29
CA GLY A 89 -0.92 8.42 -22.07
C GLY A 89 -2.04 9.45 -22.32
N SER A 90 -3.31 9.01 -22.34
CA SER A 90 -4.48 9.88 -22.52
C SER A 90 -5.04 10.47 -21.23
N GLN A 91 -4.49 10.11 -20.06
CA GLN A 91 -4.96 10.55 -18.74
C GLN A 91 -6.48 10.33 -18.54
N SER A 92 -7.00 9.26 -19.12
CA SER A 92 -8.44 8.94 -19.14
C SER A 92 -8.80 7.79 -18.21
N PHE A 93 -7.80 7.04 -17.75
CA PHE A 93 -8.01 5.88 -16.89
C PHE A 93 -8.59 6.31 -15.54
N GLN A 94 -9.76 5.75 -15.20
CA GLN A 94 -10.42 5.99 -13.92
C GLN A 94 -9.98 4.92 -12.93
N PHE A 95 -9.16 5.30 -11.96
CA PHE A 95 -8.67 4.37 -10.95
C PHE A 95 -9.66 4.26 -9.78
N THR A 96 -10.45 3.19 -9.75
CA THR A 96 -11.54 2.96 -8.78
C THR A 96 -11.06 2.93 -7.34
N TYR A 97 -9.82 2.46 -7.10
CA TYR A 97 -9.23 2.39 -5.75
C TYR A 97 -8.66 3.71 -5.24
N LYS A 98 -8.70 4.79 -6.04
CA LYS A 98 -8.11 6.09 -5.69
C LYS A 98 -8.57 6.60 -4.33
N GLU A 99 -9.89 6.63 -4.09
CA GLU A 99 -10.45 7.20 -2.86
C GLU A 99 -10.07 6.38 -1.62
N GLU A 100 -10.11 5.04 -1.74
CA GLU A 100 -9.71 4.14 -0.65
C GLU A 100 -8.23 4.33 -0.30
N LEU A 101 -7.36 4.38 -1.30
CA LEU A 101 -5.92 4.59 -1.11
C LEU A 101 -5.60 5.97 -0.56
N LEU A 102 -6.31 7.01 -1.00
CA LEU A 102 -6.21 8.36 -0.45
C LEU A 102 -6.61 8.36 1.03
N GLY A 103 -7.67 7.64 1.40
CA GLY A 103 -8.07 7.45 2.79
C GLY A 103 -6.92 6.94 3.67
N TYR A 104 -6.27 5.85 3.25
CA TYR A 104 -5.11 5.32 3.97
C TYR A 104 -3.96 6.33 4.10
N MET A 105 -3.61 7.05 3.02
CA MET A 105 -2.53 8.04 3.07
C MET A 105 -2.84 9.19 4.03
N LEU A 106 -4.09 9.67 4.02
CA LEU A 106 -4.53 10.74 4.93
C LEU A 106 -4.54 10.29 6.39
N ASP A 107 -4.95 9.06 6.66
CA ASP A 107 -4.96 8.51 8.01
C ASP A 107 -3.52 8.34 8.53
N PHE A 108 -2.58 7.89 7.69
CA PHE A 108 -1.16 7.84 8.05
C PHE A 108 -0.59 9.22 8.41
N ILE A 109 -0.97 10.27 7.68
CA ILE A 109 -0.55 11.65 7.96
C ILE A 109 -1.08 12.13 9.31
N LYS A 110 -2.37 11.87 9.59
CA LYS A 110 -3.05 12.30 10.83
C LYS A 110 -2.53 11.57 12.07
N GLU A 111 -2.13 10.31 11.92
CA GLU A 111 -1.61 9.50 13.02
C GLU A 111 -0.19 9.88 13.45
N GLU A 112 0.60 10.56 12.61
CA GLU A 112 1.93 11.03 13.02
C GLU A 112 1.84 12.28 13.90
N PRO A 113 2.60 12.35 15.02
CA PRO A 113 2.62 13.53 15.89
C PRO A 113 3.11 14.77 15.16
N MET A 114 2.44 15.91 15.29
CA MET A 114 2.77 17.16 14.58
C MET A 114 4.22 17.61 14.83
N ASP A 115 4.70 17.45 16.06
CA ASP A 115 6.00 17.95 16.52
C ASP A 115 7.15 16.95 16.30
N SER A 116 6.85 15.78 15.72
CA SER A 116 7.81 14.70 15.53
C SER A 116 7.94 14.35 14.06
N LEU A 117 9.06 14.74 13.46
CA LEU A 117 9.53 14.17 12.18
C LEU A 117 10.25 12.81 12.40
N ALA A 118 9.93 12.08 13.48
CA ALA A 118 10.65 10.87 13.85
C ALA A 118 10.56 9.75 12.82
N SER A 119 9.58 9.81 11.90
CA SER A 119 9.43 8.82 10.84
C SER A 119 9.16 9.47 9.48
N PRO A 120 9.55 8.81 8.37
CA PRO A 120 9.32 9.33 7.02
C PRO A 120 7.87 9.18 6.54
N VAL A 121 6.93 8.68 7.35
CA VAL A 121 5.57 8.32 6.93
C VAL A 121 4.79 9.52 6.38
N ARG A 122 4.68 10.64 7.10
CA ARG A 122 3.91 11.81 6.62
C ARG A 122 4.44 12.32 5.28
N LEU A 123 5.75 12.54 5.18
CA LEU A 123 6.36 13.05 3.96
C LEU A 123 6.14 12.08 2.79
N THR A 124 6.39 10.79 3.00
CA THR A 124 6.24 9.79 1.92
C THR A 124 4.77 9.59 1.52
N ALA A 125 3.83 9.66 2.47
CA ALA A 125 2.39 9.63 2.17
C ALA A 125 1.94 10.85 1.35
N MET A 126 2.40 12.05 1.70
CA MET A 126 2.12 13.26 0.90
C MET A 126 2.66 13.15 -0.53
N LEU A 127 3.86 12.59 -0.70
CA LEU A 127 4.43 12.32 -2.02
C LEU A 127 3.63 11.26 -2.78
N ALA A 128 3.14 10.21 -2.12
CA ALA A 128 2.27 9.21 -2.74
C ALA A 128 0.95 9.81 -3.24
N ILE A 129 0.32 10.69 -2.46
CA ILE A 129 -0.92 11.40 -2.83
C ILE A 129 -0.74 12.19 -4.14
N LYS A 130 0.42 12.81 -4.36
CA LYS A 130 0.71 13.53 -5.62
C LYS A 130 0.57 12.63 -6.86
N HIS A 131 0.79 11.32 -6.71
CA HIS A 131 0.68 10.36 -7.81
C HIS A 131 -0.72 9.72 -7.92
N LEU A 132 -1.59 9.83 -6.93
CA LEU A 132 -2.97 9.33 -6.99
C LEU A 132 -3.85 10.30 -7.83
N ARG A 133 -3.79 10.14 -9.15
CA ARG A 133 -4.66 10.86 -10.11
C ARG A 133 -5.99 10.16 -10.31
#